data_AF-A0A8D2P609-F1
#
_entry.id   AF-A0A8D2P609-F1
#
_cell.length_a   1.000
_cell.length_b   1.000
_cell.length_c   1.000
_cell.angle_alpha   90.00
_cell.angle_beta   90.00
_cell.angle_gamma   90.00
#
_symmetry.space_group_name_H-M   'P 1'
#
loop_
_entity.id
_entity.type
_entity.pdbx_description
1 polymer ?
#
loop_
_entity_poly.entity_id
_entity_poly.type
_entity_poly.pdbx_seq_one_letter_code
_entity_poly.pdbx_strand_id
1 'polypeptide(L)'
;MHVLYVMEFHSKVLSPYNMLCLLSCTEIKYADHTEFGYSFYIYSSIHDHTDSHCFMKILQGNLKETLFEWPGKKGNGEMTKKSERVLRENQCAYINDSIGLHRVENISHTEPAVSLHLYSPPFDTCNTFDQRTGHKHKVTMTFYSQFGERTVCATGVPQENN
;
A
#
# COMPACT_ATOMS: atom_id res chain seq x y z
N MET A 1 1.92 20.44 2.71
CA MET A 1 1.43 19.27 3.48
C MET A 1 1.88 18.03 2.73
N HIS A 2 3.02 17.44 3.10
CA HIS A 2 3.53 16.26 2.40
C HIS A 2 2.70 15.05 2.81
N VAL A 3 1.66 14.75 2.04
CA VAL A 3 1.07 13.41 2.03
C VAL A 3 2.15 12.53 1.40
N LEU A 4 3.01 11.98 2.25
CA LEU A 4 3.92 10.94 1.87
C LEU A 4 3.02 9.75 1.50
N TYR A 5 2.74 9.59 0.20
CA TYR A 5 2.28 8.31 -0.31
C TYR A 5 3.28 7.30 0.23
N VAL A 6 2.81 6.35 1.05
CA VAL A 6 3.66 5.23 1.44
C VAL A 6 4.05 4.56 0.14
N MET A 7 5.28 4.85 -0.27
CA MET A 7 5.97 4.08 -1.28
C MET A 7 6.20 2.74 -0.63
N GLU A 8 5.23 1.83 -0.79
CA GLU A 8 5.47 0.41 -0.59
C GLU A 8 6.73 0.09 -1.40
N PHE A 9 7.80 -0.27 -0.69
CA PHE A 9 9.14 -0.44 -1.26
C PHE A 9 9.20 -1.75 -2.02
N HIS A 10 8.50 -1.82 -3.15
CA HIS A 10 8.31 -3.05 -3.88
C HIS A 10 9.60 -3.49 -4.59
N SER A 11 10.17 -4.62 -4.16
CA SER A 11 11.17 -5.37 -4.95
C SER A 11 10.47 -6.32 -5.91
N LYS A 12 10.63 -6.13 -7.22
CA LYS A 12 10.06 -7.04 -8.23
C LYS A 12 10.87 -8.32 -8.35
N VAL A 13 10.18 -9.47 -8.23
CA VAL A 13 10.67 -10.77 -8.68
C VAL A 13 9.70 -11.31 -9.73
N LEU A 14 10.20 -11.54 -10.95
CA LEU A 14 9.42 -12.15 -12.02
C LEU A 14 9.43 -13.67 -11.84
N SER A 15 8.25 -14.26 -11.66
CA SER A 15 8.06 -15.71 -11.71
C SER A 15 7.84 -16.14 -13.17
N PRO A 16 8.30 -17.33 -13.59
CA PRO A 16 8.04 -17.87 -14.93
C PRO A 16 6.54 -18.07 -15.24
N TYR A 17 5.67 -17.95 -14.23
CA TYR A 17 4.23 -18.17 -14.33
C TYR A 17 3.40 -16.88 -14.45
N ASN A 18 3.98 -15.79 -14.95
CA ASN A 18 3.29 -14.50 -15.12
C ASN A 18 2.68 -13.96 -13.81
N MET A 19 3.46 -13.99 -12.73
CA MET A 19 3.08 -13.42 -11.43
C MET A 19 4.05 -12.29 -11.06
N LEU A 20 3.51 -11.23 -10.45
CA LEU A 20 4.30 -10.13 -9.89
C LEU A 20 4.46 -10.35 -8.39
N CYS A 21 5.66 -10.71 -7.96
CA CYS A 21 5.98 -10.84 -6.55
C CYS A 21 6.69 -9.57 -6.07
N LEU A 22 6.13 -8.92 -5.05
CA LEU A 22 6.64 -7.69 -4.45
C LEU A 22 6.94 -7.90 -2.97
N LEU A 23 8.17 -7.64 -2.56
CA LEU A 23 8.50 -7.48 -1.15
C LEU A 23 8.18 -6.04 -0.75
N SER A 24 7.35 -5.82 0.25
CA SER A 24 7.05 -4.50 0.83
C SER A 24 7.67 -4.41 2.22
N CYS A 25 8.41 -3.33 2.47
CA CYS A 25 8.97 -3.02 3.78
C CYS A 25 8.40 -1.68 4.24
N THR A 26 7.69 -1.66 5.36
CA THR A 26 7.27 -0.44 6.03
C THR A 26 8.30 -0.09 7.09
N GLU A 27 9.35 0.64 6.67
CA GLU A 27 10.37 1.16 7.60
C GLU A 27 9.91 2.45 8.25
N ILE A 28 10.12 2.56 9.57
CA ILE A 28 10.04 3.82 10.29
C ILE A 28 11.23 4.67 9.83
N LYS A 29 10.98 5.59 8.90
CA LYS A 29 11.94 6.68 8.67
C LYS A 29 11.89 7.57 9.89
N TYR A 30 12.87 7.42 10.79
CA TYR A 30 13.20 8.46 11.76
C TYR A 30 13.46 9.74 10.95
N ALA A 31 12.53 10.69 11.01
CA ALA A 31 12.80 12.03 10.53
C ALA A 31 13.86 12.62 11.47
N ASP A 32 14.96 13.05 10.88
CA ASP A 32 16.09 13.70 11.54
C ASP A 32 15.62 14.85 12.46
N HIS A 33 16.39 15.07 13.53
CA HIS A 33 16.12 15.99 14.62
C HIS A 33 15.69 17.38 14.13
N THR A 34 14.38 17.65 14.17
CA THR A 34 13.85 19.01 14.36
C THR A 34 12.74 18.93 15.40
N GLU A 35 12.66 19.97 16.22
CA GLU A 35 12.00 20.11 17.53
C GLU A 35 10.48 19.87 17.61
N PHE A 36 9.87 19.24 16.60
CA PHE A 36 8.45 18.93 16.57
C PHE A 36 8.26 17.42 16.37
N GLY A 37 7.79 16.73 17.41
CA GLY A 37 7.51 15.30 17.38
C GLY A 37 6.44 14.95 16.36
N TYR A 38 6.86 14.53 15.17
CA TYR A 38 5.99 13.94 14.17
C TYR A 38 5.96 12.43 14.34
N SER A 39 4.85 11.89 14.83
CA SER A 39 4.56 10.46 14.70
C SER A 39 4.23 10.19 13.23
N PHE A 40 5.20 9.66 12.47
CA PHE A 40 4.96 9.23 11.09
C PHE A 40 4.12 7.96 11.11
N TYR A 41 2.82 8.08 10.81
CA TYR A 41 1.95 6.95 10.55
C TYR A 41 2.26 6.41 9.15
N ILE A 42 2.69 5.15 9.06
CA ILE A 42 3.03 4.48 7.80
C ILE A 42 1.84 3.61 7.38
N TYR A 43 1.04 4.11 6.44
CA TYR A 43 -0.10 3.40 5.86
C TYR A 43 -0.20 3.61 4.34
N SER A 44 -0.60 2.57 3.62
CA SER A 44 -0.96 2.67 2.20
C SER A 44 -2.20 3.54 2.02
N SER A 45 -2.39 4.13 0.84
CA SER A 45 -3.73 4.64 0.47
C SER A 45 -4.77 3.51 0.49
N ILE A 46 -6.05 3.85 0.59
CA ILE A 46 -7.12 2.90 0.27
C ILE A 46 -7.00 2.61 -1.23
N HIS A 47 -6.88 1.35 -1.65
CA HIS A 47 -6.64 1.02 -3.05
C HIS A 47 -7.34 -0.28 -3.50
N ASP A 48 -7.45 -0.40 -4.82
CA ASP A 48 -7.91 -1.59 -5.54
C ASP A 48 -6.75 -2.43 -6.10
N HIS A 49 -7.09 -3.53 -6.77
CA HIS A 49 -6.16 -4.53 -7.29
C HIS A 49 -6.27 -4.74 -8.80
N THR A 50 -7.00 -3.88 -9.53
CA THR A 50 -7.10 -3.88 -10.99
C THR A 50 -7.42 -5.27 -11.55
N ASP A 51 -8.52 -5.85 -11.08
CA ASP A 51 -9.01 -7.20 -11.42
C ASP A 51 -7.99 -8.32 -11.22
N SER A 52 -6.99 -8.11 -10.36
CA SER A 52 -5.96 -9.09 -10.03
C SER A 52 -6.15 -9.70 -8.65
N HIS A 53 -5.64 -10.93 -8.50
CA HIS A 53 -5.53 -11.60 -7.21
C HIS A 53 -4.36 -11.01 -6.42
N CYS A 54 -4.56 -10.69 -5.14
CA CYS A 54 -3.50 -10.24 -4.24
C CYS A 54 -3.40 -11.21 -3.05
N PHE A 55 -2.22 -11.80 -2.89
CA PHE A 55 -1.85 -12.55 -1.69
C PHE A 55 -0.82 -11.76 -0.92
N MET A 56 -1.04 -11.56 0.38
CA MET A 56 -0.12 -10.84 1.25
C MET A 56 0.28 -11.74 2.42
N LYS A 57 1.58 -12.06 2.55
CA LYS A 57 2.13 -12.82 3.67
C LYS A 57 3.01 -11.92 4.52
N ILE A 58 2.82 -11.92 5.83
CA ILE A 58 3.70 -11.19 6.75
C ILE A 58 4.99 -11.99 6.94
N LEU A 59 6.13 -11.37 6.64
CA LEU A 59 7.46 -11.94 6.83
C LEU A 59 8.12 -11.47 8.14
N GLN A 60 7.82 -10.25 8.58
CA GLN A 60 8.33 -9.69 9.83
C GLN A 60 7.35 -8.66 10.38
N GLY A 61 7.22 -8.56 11.71
CA GLY A 61 6.38 -7.57 12.37
C GLY A 61 4.89 -7.87 12.27
N ASN A 62 4.07 -6.81 12.32
CA ASN A 62 2.61 -6.93 12.22
C ASN A 62 2.05 -5.80 11.35
N LEU A 63 1.06 -6.11 10.52
CA LEU A 63 0.35 -5.12 9.71
C LEU A 63 -1.14 -5.15 10.03
N LYS A 64 -1.77 -3.99 10.18
CA LYS A 64 -3.23 -3.88 10.22
C LYS A 64 -3.75 -3.73 8.80
N GLU A 65 -4.71 -4.57 8.45
CA GLU A 65 -5.47 -4.46 7.21
C GLU A 65 -6.87 -3.96 7.55
N THR A 66 -7.26 -2.85 6.93
CA THR A 66 -8.62 -2.31 7.02
C THR A 66 -9.31 -2.45 5.66
N LEU A 67 -10.41 -3.21 5.61
CA LEU A 67 -11.22 -3.39 4.42
C LEU A 67 -12.29 -2.30 4.31
N PHE A 68 -12.52 -1.81 3.10
CA PHE A 68 -13.52 -0.81 2.75
C PHE A 68 -14.47 -1.34 1.67
N GLU A 69 -15.71 -0.90 1.74
CA GLU A 69 -16.66 -1.09 0.64
C GLU A 69 -16.30 -0.18 -0.54
N TRP A 70 -16.77 -0.55 -1.74
CA TRP A 70 -16.66 0.32 -2.90
C TRP A 70 -17.51 1.58 -2.73
N PRO A 71 -17.03 2.76 -3.16
CA PRO A 71 -17.84 3.97 -3.09
C PRO A 71 -19.08 3.81 -3.98
N GLY A 72 -20.24 4.26 -3.48
CA GLY A 72 -21.48 4.24 -4.25
C GLY A 72 -21.44 5.13 -5.50
N LYS A 73 -22.39 4.92 -6.43
CA LYS A 73 -22.47 5.60 -7.74
C LYS A 73 -22.40 7.13 -7.73
N LYS A 74 -22.66 7.77 -6.58
CA LYS A 74 -22.61 9.23 -6.44
C LYS A 74 -21.31 9.77 -5.86
N GLY A 75 -20.32 8.95 -5.47
CA GLY A 75 -18.96 9.41 -5.11
C GLY A 75 -18.88 10.56 -4.09
N ASN A 76 -19.86 10.65 -3.17
CA ASN A 76 -20.08 11.85 -2.35
C ASN A 76 -20.16 11.52 -0.85
N GLY A 77 -19.27 10.69 -0.33
CA GLY A 77 -19.35 10.33 1.07
C GLY A 77 -18.11 9.62 1.60
N GLU A 78 -18.01 9.61 2.92
CA GLU A 78 -16.94 8.91 3.62
C GLU A 78 -16.98 7.42 3.29
N MET A 79 -15.80 6.87 2.99
CA MET A 79 -15.60 5.46 2.70
C MET A 79 -16.05 4.61 3.89
N THR A 80 -16.92 3.64 3.63
CA THR A 80 -17.45 2.76 4.69
C THR A 80 -16.46 1.63 4.97
N LYS A 81 -15.97 1.57 6.21
CA LYS A 81 -15.13 0.47 6.69
C LYS A 81 -15.98 -0.79 6.89
N LYS A 82 -15.56 -1.88 6.25
CA LYS A 82 -16.22 -3.19 6.32
C LYS A 82 -15.71 -4.02 7.49
N SER A 83 -14.39 -4.05 7.70
CA SER A 83 -13.75 -4.78 8.80
C SER A 83 -12.30 -4.34 8.96
N GLU A 84 -11.66 -4.69 10.08
CA GLU A 84 -10.20 -4.63 10.20
C GLU A 84 -9.67 -5.88 10.89
N ARG A 85 -8.40 -6.18 10.65
CA ARG A 85 -7.66 -7.24 11.33
C ARG A 85 -6.19 -6.90 11.44
N VAL A 86 -5.53 -7.43 12.46
CA VAL A 86 -4.07 -7.38 12.60
C VAL A 86 -3.50 -8.72 12.12
N LEU A 87 -2.68 -8.66 11.07
CA LEU A 87 -1.95 -9.79 10.52
C LEU A 87 -0.58 -9.86 11.18
N ARG A 88 -0.31 -11.01 11.80
CA ARG A 88 0.93 -11.31 12.50
C ARG A 88 1.92 -12.02 11.59
N GLU A 89 3.17 -12.07 12.01
CA GLU A 89 4.22 -12.82 11.32
C GLU A 89 3.76 -14.22 10.90
N ASN A 90 4.14 -14.60 9.68
CA ASN A 90 3.77 -15.81 8.97
C ASN A 90 2.31 -15.96 8.54
N GLN A 91 1.38 -15.09 8.97
CA GLN A 91 0.01 -15.11 8.49
C GLN A 91 -0.08 -14.64 7.02
N CYS A 92 -1.07 -15.19 6.32
CA CYS A 92 -1.40 -14.83 4.95
C CYS A 92 -2.81 -14.22 4.89
N ALA A 93 -2.95 -13.19 4.07
CA ALA A 93 -4.21 -12.58 3.68
C ALA A 93 -4.38 -12.67 2.16
N TYR A 94 -5.64 -12.63 1.74
CA TYR A 94 -6.04 -12.65 0.34
C TYR A 94 -7.09 -11.57 0.11
N ILE A 95 -6.97 -10.86 -1.02
CA ILE A 95 -7.93 -9.88 -1.48
C ILE A 95 -7.98 -9.84 -3.02
N ASN A 96 -9.14 -9.47 -3.54
CA ASN A 96 -9.35 -9.02 -4.92
C ASN A 96 -10.50 -8.00 -4.93
N ASP A 97 -10.75 -7.38 -6.07
CA ASP A 97 -11.74 -6.31 -6.22
C ASP A 97 -13.17 -6.73 -5.87
N SER A 98 -13.50 -8.02 -5.98
CA SER A 98 -14.81 -8.55 -5.56
C SER A 98 -15.02 -8.58 -4.04
N ILE A 99 -13.93 -8.62 -3.26
CA ILE A 99 -13.99 -8.62 -1.79
C ILE A 99 -14.18 -7.19 -1.25
N GLY A 100 -13.47 -6.23 -1.86
CA GLY A 100 -13.49 -4.82 -1.51
C GLY A 100 -12.16 -4.14 -1.75
N LEU A 101 -12.03 -2.94 -1.19
CA LEU A 101 -10.81 -2.15 -1.17
C LEU A 101 -10.09 -2.36 0.16
N HIS A 102 -8.80 -2.06 0.24
CA HIS A 102 -8.14 -2.09 1.54
C HIS A 102 -7.07 -1.02 1.73
N ARG A 103 -6.69 -0.84 3.00
CA ARG A 103 -5.51 -0.10 3.44
C ARG A 103 -4.71 -1.00 4.37
N VAL A 104 -3.41 -0.99 4.16
CA VAL A 104 -2.44 -1.73 4.97
C VAL A 104 -1.58 -0.73 5.72
N GLU A 105 -1.41 -0.94 7.02
CA GLU A 105 -0.70 0.00 7.88
C GLU A 105 0.20 -0.74 8.87
N ASN A 106 1.39 -0.18 9.11
CA ASN A 106 2.23 -0.60 10.22
C ASN A 106 1.76 0.16 11.46
N ILE A 107 1.18 -0.58 12.41
CA ILE A 107 0.68 -0.04 13.68
C ILE A 107 1.79 0.14 14.72
N SER A 108 2.99 -0.36 14.45
CA SER A 108 4.13 -0.21 15.34
C SER A 108 4.83 1.13 15.08
N HIS A 109 5.11 1.85 16.17
CA HIS A 109 5.90 3.09 16.13
C HIS A 109 7.40 2.85 16.41
N THR A 110 7.79 1.61 16.71
CA THR A 110 9.17 1.26 17.08
C THR A 110 9.77 0.15 16.22
N GLU A 111 8.93 -0.72 15.64
CA GLU A 111 9.37 -1.88 14.88
C GLU A 111 8.93 -1.78 13.41
N PRO A 112 9.82 -2.11 12.45
CA PRO A 112 9.42 -2.24 11.06
C PRO A 112 8.57 -3.50 10.85
N ALA A 113 7.85 -3.52 9.73
CA ALA A 113 7.13 -4.70 9.26
C ALA A 113 7.46 -4.96 7.78
N VAL A 114 7.51 -6.24 7.42
CA VAL A 114 7.82 -6.70 6.07
C VAL A 114 6.73 -7.67 5.63
N SER A 115 6.19 -7.45 4.43
CA SER A 115 5.22 -8.33 3.80
C SER A 115 5.66 -8.75 2.40
N LEU A 116 5.28 -9.95 2.00
CA LEU A 116 5.41 -10.48 0.67
C LEU A 116 4.06 -10.42 -0.04
N HIS A 117 4.00 -9.71 -1.14
CA HIS A 117 2.82 -9.57 -1.99
C HIS A 117 3.00 -10.37 -3.26
N LEU A 118 1.95 -11.07 -3.70
CA LEU A 118 1.92 -11.77 -4.96
C LEU A 118 0.66 -11.35 -5.71
N TYR A 119 0.84 -10.79 -6.90
CA TYR A 119 -0.22 -10.35 -7.80
C TYR A 119 -0.31 -11.24 -9.04
N SER A 120 -1.53 -11.64 -9.40
CA SER A 120 -1.80 -12.42 -10.61
C SER A 120 -3.19 -12.07 -11.20
N PRO A 121 -3.28 -11.58 -12.45
CA PRO A 121 -2.16 -11.18 -13.31
C PRO A 121 -1.36 -10.00 -12.73
N PRO A 122 -0.17 -9.69 -13.28
CA PRO A 122 0.58 -8.52 -12.89
C PRO A 122 -0.07 -7.23 -13.41
N PHE A 123 0.03 -6.14 -12.66
CA PHE A 123 -0.39 -4.80 -13.07
C PHE A 123 0.63 -3.74 -12.64
N ASP A 124 0.59 -2.57 -13.27
CA ASP A 124 1.46 -1.42 -12.99
C ASP A 124 0.68 -0.14 -12.63
N THR A 125 -0.65 -0.19 -12.66
CA THR A 125 -1.52 0.90 -12.23
C THR A 125 -2.62 0.38 -11.32
N CYS A 126 -3.02 1.17 -10.32
CA CYS A 126 -4.21 0.93 -9.50
C CYS A 126 -4.97 2.24 -9.28
N ASN A 127 -6.15 2.15 -8.67
CA ASN A 127 -6.85 3.32 -8.16
C ASN A 127 -6.62 3.45 -6.65
N THR A 128 -6.29 4.66 -6.22
CA THR A 128 -6.32 5.06 -4.80
C THR A 128 -7.59 5.85 -4.52
N PHE A 129 -8.10 5.78 -3.30
CA PHE A 129 -9.36 6.37 -2.90
C PHE A 129 -9.16 7.33 -1.72
N ASP A 130 -9.69 8.53 -1.84
CA ASP A 130 -9.79 9.47 -0.73
C ASP A 130 -10.83 8.97 0.29
N GLN A 131 -10.43 8.80 1.55
CA GLN A 131 -11.32 8.23 2.56
C GLN A 131 -12.54 9.11 2.83
N ARG A 132 -12.42 10.43 2.78
CA ARG A 132 -13.49 11.35 3.18
C ARG A 132 -14.57 11.49 2.10
N THR A 133 -14.17 11.34 0.84
CA THR A 133 -15.02 11.66 -0.30
C THR A 133 -15.32 10.45 -1.19
N GLY A 134 -14.49 9.41 -1.13
CA GLY A 134 -14.57 8.25 -2.03
C GLY A 134 -14.12 8.53 -3.47
N HIS A 135 -13.56 9.72 -3.74
CA HIS A 135 -12.99 10.03 -5.05
C HIS A 135 -11.79 9.15 -5.32
N LYS A 136 -11.73 8.62 -6.54
CA LYS A 136 -10.64 7.75 -6.97
C LYS A 136 -9.65 8.49 -7.86
N HIS A 137 -8.37 8.18 -7.67
CA HIS A 137 -7.26 8.67 -8.47
C HIS A 137 -6.50 7.48 -9.04
N LYS A 138 -6.26 7.47 -10.34
CA LYS A 138 -5.43 6.45 -10.97
C LYS A 138 -3.95 6.76 -10.71
N VAL A 139 -3.22 5.80 -10.18
CA VAL A 139 -1.80 5.93 -9.85
C VAL A 139 -1.01 4.87 -10.61
N THR A 140 0.18 5.24 -11.09
CA THR A 140 1.15 4.29 -11.64
C THR A 140 2.11 3.88 -10.52
N MET A 141 2.21 2.58 -10.26
CA MET A 141 3.06 2.03 -9.22
C MET A 141 4.50 2.00 -9.70
N THR A 142 5.41 2.52 -8.88
CA THR A 142 6.85 2.49 -9.14
C THR A 142 7.55 1.53 -8.19
N PHE A 143 8.56 0.82 -8.69
CA PHE A 143 9.40 -0.05 -7.87
C PHE A 143 10.54 0.76 -7.27
N TYR A 144 10.82 0.57 -5.98
CA TYR A 144 12.02 1.15 -5.35
C TYR A 144 13.30 0.41 -5.75
N SER A 145 13.19 -0.91 -5.93
CA SER A 145 14.26 -1.78 -6.38
C SER A 145 13.70 -2.90 -7.24
N GLN A 146 14.53 -3.51 -8.07
CA GLN A 146 14.17 -4.70 -8.84
C GLN A 146 15.33 -5.68 -8.76
N PHE A 147 15.06 -6.93 -8.41
CA PHE A 147 16.08 -7.98 -8.28
C PHE A 147 17.26 -7.63 -7.36
N GLY A 148 17.00 -6.87 -6.28
CA GLY A 148 18.02 -6.42 -5.32
C GLY A 148 18.72 -5.11 -5.71
N GLU A 149 18.50 -4.59 -6.91
CA GLU A 149 19.14 -3.36 -7.41
C GLU A 149 18.18 -2.17 -7.30
N ARG A 150 18.67 -1.03 -6.76
CA ARG A 150 17.85 0.19 -6.60
C ARG A 150 17.49 0.77 -7.97
N THR A 151 16.22 1.15 -8.15
CA THR A 151 15.78 1.83 -9.38
C THR A 151 16.21 3.30 -9.35
N VAL A 152 16.52 3.85 -10.51
CA VAL A 152 16.84 5.28 -10.65
C VAL A 152 15.52 6.05 -10.57
N CYS A 153 15.28 6.77 -9.47
CA CYS A 153 14.10 7.63 -9.37
C CYS A 153 14.15 8.69 -10.48
N ALA A 154 13.16 8.70 -11.39
CA ALA A 154 12.91 9.88 -12.20
C ALA A 154 12.54 11.02 -11.24
N THR A 155 13.25 12.15 -11.31
CA THR A 155 12.94 13.38 -10.58
C THR A 155 11.60 13.94 -11.08
N GLY A 156 10.49 13.39 -10.59
CA GLY A 156 9.14 13.89 -10.82
C GLY A 156 8.82 14.98 -9.82
N VAL A 157 8.54 16.19 -10.32
CA VAL A 157 8.04 17.31 -9.53
C VAL A 157 6.74 16.88 -8.82
N PRO A 158 6.60 17.07 -7.49
CA PRO A 158 5.34 16.83 -6.82
C PRO A 158 4.29 17.79 -7.39
N GLN A 159 3.23 17.25 -7.99
CA GLN A 159 2.10 18.05 -8.42
C GLN A 159 1.23 18.35 -7.20
N GLU A 160 1.21 19.62 -6.78
CA GLU A 160 0.41 20.09 -5.65
C GLU A 160 -1.08 20.01 -6.01
N ASN A 161 -1.87 19.30 -5.20
CA ASN A 161 -3.32 19.34 -5.28
C ASN A 161 -3.82 20.39 -4.27
N ASN A 162 -4.47 21.42 -4.83
CA ASN A 162 -5.25 22.44 -4.12
C ASN A 162 -6.65 21.91 -3.79
#